data_AF-A0A0C3FFD6-F1
#
_entry.id   AF-A0A0C3FFD6-F1
#
_cell.length_a   1.000
_cell.length_b   1.000
_cell.length_c   1.000
_cell.angle_alpha   90.00
_cell.angle_beta   90.00
_cell.angle_gamma   90.00
#
_symmetry.space_group_name_H-M   'P 1'
#
loop_
_entity.id
_entity.type
_entity.pdbx_description
1 polymer ?
#
loop_
_entity_poly.entity_id
_entity_poly.type
_entity_poly.pdbx_seq_one_letter_code
_entity_poly.pdbx_strand_id
1 'polypeptide(L)'
;MFRSVWFSYIQLQHLDMNLQCPTCGPIPQDTIWDGVTLAFSQKHLLPSLCPPMISHENSLRRDNVHYYSHLQWIPDQKLRKAIRKVIQGRSLVLQPDDEDDEANDSQPWVNMTERGQQDLLDRIEAIPGVQDGMSRLDKSLKDVFSAYFGIQALGAGIEPPAVYCRLLI
;
A
#
# COMPACT_ATOMS: atom_id res chain seq x y z
N MET A 1 13.34 8.59 -25.74
CA MET A 1 12.58 8.80 -24.49
C MET A 1 13.24 8.09 -23.30
N PHE A 2 13.55 6.79 -23.37
CA PHE A 2 14.18 6.03 -22.26
C PHE A 2 15.48 6.64 -21.72
N ARG A 3 16.41 7.06 -22.60
CA ARG A 3 17.68 7.69 -22.19
C ARG A 3 17.45 8.92 -21.30
N SER A 4 16.51 9.79 -21.69
CA SER A 4 16.18 10.99 -20.92
C SER A 4 15.61 10.63 -19.55
N VAL A 5 14.68 9.68 -19.48
CA VAL A 5 14.11 9.21 -18.20
C VAL A 5 15.16 8.54 -17.31
N TRP A 6 16.05 7.73 -17.90
CA TRP A 6 17.17 7.10 -17.19
C TRP A 6 18.14 8.14 -16.61
N PHE A 7 18.61 9.09 -17.42
CA PHE A 7 19.52 10.13 -16.94
C PHE A 7 18.86 11.06 -15.92
N SER A 8 17.57 11.39 -16.09
CA SER A 8 16.82 12.14 -15.06
C SER A 8 16.66 11.34 -13.76
N TYR A 9 16.43 10.02 -13.83
CA TYR A 9 16.38 9.16 -12.65
C TYR A 9 17.73 9.09 -11.93
N ILE A 10 18.84 8.90 -12.68
CA ILE A 10 20.20 8.89 -12.12
C ILE A 10 20.50 10.21 -11.39
N GLN A 11 20.14 11.34 -12.00
CA GLN A 11 20.30 12.66 -11.39
C GLN A 11 19.41 12.83 -10.15
N LEU A 12 18.14 12.44 -10.19
CA LEU A 12 17.21 12.56 -9.06
C LEU A 12 17.64 11.70 -7.87
N GLN A 13 18.12 10.49 -8.13
CA GLN A 13 18.62 9.58 -7.10
C GLN A 13 20.00 9.98 -6.57
N HIS A 14 20.60 11.05 -7.10
CA HIS A 14 21.96 11.49 -6.75
C HIS A 14 22.95 10.31 -6.79
N LEU A 15 22.78 9.38 -7.74
CA LEU A 15 23.64 8.20 -7.87
C LEU A 15 25.08 8.57 -8.28
N ASP A 16 25.32 9.82 -8.67
CA ASP A 16 26.65 10.44 -8.82
C ASP A 16 27.36 10.71 -7.48
N MET A 17 26.66 10.62 -6.35
CA MET A 17 27.29 10.69 -5.03
C MET A 17 27.80 9.31 -4.65
N ASN A 18 29.11 9.13 -4.88
CA ASN A 18 30.01 8.17 -4.22
C ASN A 18 29.25 7.17 -3.32
N LEU A 19 28.72 6.10 -3.93
CA LEU A 19 28.08 4.98 -3.25
C LEU A 19 29.15 4.26 -2.41
N GLN A 20 29.53 4.87 -1.30
CA GLN A 20 30.50 4.38 -0.35
C GLN A 20 29.72 3.70 0.76
N CYS A 21 29.95 2.39 0.91
CA CYS A 21 29.52 1.71 2.11
C CYS A 21 30.25 2.38 3.29
N PRO A 22 29.55 2.86 4.33
CA PRO A 22 30.21 3.51 5.49
C PRO A 22 31.15 2.57 6.24
N THR A 23 31.00 1.25 6.03
CA THR A 23 31.85 0.21 6.61
C THR A 23 32.94 -0.28 5.64
N CYS A 24 32.66 -0.27 4.33
CA CYS A 24 33.42 -0.99 3.30
C CYS A 24 34.15 -0.06 2.32
N GLY A 25 33.85 1.25 2.33
CA GLY A 25 34.39 2.22 1.39
C GLY A 25 33.75 2.16 0.00
N PRO A 26 34.41 2.72 -1.04
CA PRO A 26 33.85 2.94 -2.38
C PRO A 26 33.65 1.69 -3.23
N ILE A 27 34.16 0.54 -2.80
CA ILE A 27 34.11 -0.72 -3.56
C ILE A 27 33.73 -1.83 -2.58
N PRO A 28 32.46 -1.92 -2.16
CA PRO A 28 32.02 -3.05 -1.34
C PRO A 28 32.17 -4.34 -2.16
N GLN A 29 32.69 -5.39 -1.52
CA GLN A 29 32.89 -6.71 -2.15
C GLN A 29 31.58 -7.24 -2.76
N ASP A 30 30.46 -6.96 -2.09
CA ASP A 30 29.11 -7.26 -2.56
C ASP A 30 28.32 -5.96 -2.71
N THR A 31 27.94 -5.61 -3.94
CA THR A 31 27.04 -4.48 -4.22
C THR A 31 25.66 -5.02 -4.57
N ILE A 32 24.67 -4.79 -3.70
CA ILE A 32 23.27 -5.12 -3.99
C ILE A 32 22.64 -3.93 -4.70
N TRP A 33 22.29 -4.12 -5.97
CA TRP A 33 21.52 -3.14 -6.74
C TRP A 33 20.04 -3.49 -6.62
N ASP A 34 19.27 -2.67 -5.91
CA ASP A 34 17.81 -2.76 -5.97
C ASP A 34 17.36 -2.20 -7.33
N GLY A 35 17.21 -3.10 -8.30
CA GLY A 35 16.87 -2.76 -9.67
C GLY A 35 15.37 -2.47 -9.81
N VAL A 36 15.03 -1.30 -10.34
CA VAL A 36 13.69 -1.09 -10.91
C VAL A 36 13.55 -1.99 -12.13
N THR A 37 12.81 -3.09 -11.99
CA THR A 37 12.53 -4.00 -13.11
C THR A 37 11.39 -3.44 -13.95
N LEU A 38 11.73 -2.82 -15.08
CA LEU A 38 10.74 -2.48 -16.11
C LEU A 38 10.41 -3.75 -16.91
N ALA A 39 9.34 -4.43 -16.53
CA ALA A 39 8.82 -5.57 -17.27
C ALA A 39 8.02 -5.08 -18.49
N PHE A 40 8.50 -5.37 -19.69
CA PHE A 40 7.71 -5.20 -20.91
C PHE A 40 6.86 -6.46 -21.14
N SER A 41 5.62 -6.29 -21.61
CA SER A 41 4.80 -7.42 -22.06
C SER A 41 5.58 -8.20 -23.13
N GLN A 42 5.49 -9.54 -23.11
CA GLN A 42 6.21 -10.43 -24.01
C GLN A 42 6.03 -10.08 -25.50
N LYS A 43 4.88 -9.49 -25.86
CA LYS A 43 4.59 -9.00 -27.21
C LYS A 43 5.44 -7.80 -27.67
N HIS A 44 6.13 -7.12 -26.76
CA HIS A 44 7.02 -5.98 -27.04
C HIS A 44 8.50 -6.34 -26.88
N LEU A 45 8.82 -7.60 -26.56
CA LEU A 45 10.20 -8.08 -26.52
C LEU A 45 10.68 -8.26 -27.97
N LEU A 46 11.68 -7.47 -28.36
CA LEU A 46 12.39 -7.71 -29.61
C LEU A 46 13.27 -8.96 -29.45
N PRO A 47 13.42 -9.81 -30.49
CA PRO A 47 14.32 -10.97 -30.45
C PRO A 47 15.77 -10.61 -30.12
N SER A 48 16.17 -9.36 -30.38
CA SER A 48 17.50 -8.81 -30.08
C SER A 48 17.68 -8.35 -28.63
N LEU A 49 16.61 -8.23 -27.86
CA LEU A 49 16.65 -7.85 -26.45
C LEU A 49 16.75 -9.11 -25.60
N CYS A 50 17.97 -9.57 -25.40
CA CYS A 50 18.28 -10.50 -24.32
C CYS A 50 18.72 -9.68 -23.11
N PRO A 51 18.20 -9.96 -21.90
CA PRO A 51 18.88 -9.47 -20.69
C PRO A 51 20.36 -9.90 -20.75
N PRO A 52 21.29 -9.18 -20.12
CA PRO A 52 22.63 -9.71 -19.88
C PRO A 52 22.50 -10.96 -18.99
N MET A 53 22.33 -12.12 -19.63
CA MET A 53 22.16 -13.43 -19.01
C MET A 53 23.50 -14.12 -18.84
N ILE A 54 24.52 -13.40 -18.38
CA ILE A 54 25.78 -14.04 -18.01
C ILE A 54 25.53 -14.72 -16.67
N SER A 55 25.01 -15.95 -16.73
CA SER A 55 24.97 -16.85 -15.58
C SER A 55 26.35 -17.47 -15.44
N HIS A 56 26.96 -17.33 -14.26
CA HIS A 56 28.23 -17.96 -13.96
C HIS A 56 27.99 -19.46 -13.73
N GLU A 57 28.98 -20.32 -13.98
CA GLU A 57 28.83 -21.77 -13.77
C GLU A 57 28.48 -22.11 -12.31
N ASN A 58 29.00 -21.32 -11.38
CA ASN A 58 28.72 -21.43 -9.94
C ASN A 58 27.47 -20.65 -9.48
N SER A 59 26.68 -20.07 -10.39
CA SER A 59 25.44 -19.39 -10.01
C SER A 59 24.47 -20.38 -9.38
N LEU A 60 23.92 -20.02 -8.22
CA LEU A 60 22.89 -20.79 -7.52
C LEU A 60 21.68 -21.02 -8.44
N ARG A 61 21.50 -22.27 -8.90
CA ARG A 61 20.30 -22.70 -9.61
C ARG A 61 19.28 -23.22 -8.59
N ARG A 62 18.06 -22.69 -8.67
CA ARG A 62 16.94 -23.14 -7.83
C ARG A 62 16.00 -23.94 -8.72
N ASP A 63 16.05 -25.27 -8.61
CA ASP A 63 15.30 -26.15 -9.50
C ASP A 63 13.79 -26.22 -9.20
N ASN A 64 13.32 -25.59 -8.11
CA ASN A 64 11.93 -25.62 -7.66
C ASN A 64 11.42 -24.23 -7.24
N VAL A 65 11.61 -23.21 -8.08
CA VAL A 65 11.01 -21.89 -7.82
C VAL A 65 9.52 -21.95 -8.10
N HIS A 66 8.72 -22.20 -7.07
CA HIS A 66 7.27 -22.04 -7.15
C HIS A 66 6.92 -20.56 -7.06
N TYR A 67 6.42 -20.01 -8.17
CA TYR A 67 5.77 -18.71 -8.17
C TYR A 67 4.38 -18.84 -7.55
N TYR A 68 4.22 -18.32 -6.34
CA TYR A 68 2.90 -18.16 -5.72
C TYR A 68 2.20 -16.97 -6.37
N SER A 69 1.23 -17.22 -7.24
CA SER A 69 0.48 -16.20 -7.98
C SER A 69 -0.34 -15.25 -7.09
N HIS A 70 -0.50 -15.57 -5.80
CA HIS A 70 -1.36 -14.85 -4.86
C HIS A 70 -0.64 -14.54 -3.54
N LEU A 71 0.64 -14.13 -3.59
CA LEU A 71 1.33 -13.59 -2.42
C LEU A 71 0.64 -12.29 -2.00
N GLN A 72 -0.17 -12.39 -0.95
CA GLN A 72 -0.82 -11.26 -0.29
C GLN A 72 -0.32 -11.27 1.15
N TRP A 73 0.12 -10.11 1.63
CA TRP A 73 0.64 -9.99 3.00
C TRP A 73 -0.44 -10.29 4.07
N ILE A 74 -1.73 -10.13 3.71
CA ILE A 74 -2.88 -10.68 4.43
C ILE A 74 -3.38 -11.92 3.67
N PRO A 75 -3.10 -13.15 4.15
CA PRO A 75 -3.47 -14.37 3.43
C PRO A 75 -4.99 -14.58 3.35
N ASP A 76 -5.73 -14.24 4.41
CA ASP A 76 -7.18 -14.44 4.48
C ASP A 76 -7.93 -13.46 3.55
N GLN A 77 -8.57 -14.03 2.53
CA GLN A 77 -9.39 -13.27 1.58
C GLN A 77 -10.62 -12.63 2.24
N LYS A 78 -11.22 -13.27 3.24
CA LYS A 78 -12.41 -12.73 3.93
C LYS A 78 -12.02 -11.50 4.73
N LEU A 79 -10.92 -11.58 5.47
CA LEU A 79 -10.36 -10.44 6.20
C LEU A 79 -10.03 -9.27 5.25
N ARG A 80 -9.38 -9.52 4.11
CA ARG A 80 -9.11 -8.46 3.12
C ARG A 80 -10.39 -7.79 2.60
N LYS A 81 -11.45 -8.57 2.35
CA LYS A 81 -12.74 -8.00 1.92
C LYS A 81 -13.37 -7.16 3.03
N ALA A 82 -13.30 -7.59 4.28
CA ALA A 82 -13.81 -6.84 5.42
C ALA A 82 -13.04 -5.53 5.63
N ILE A 83 -11.71 -5.57 5.52
CA ILE A 83 -10.86 -4.37 5.59
C ILE A 83 -11.25 -3.38 4.50
N ARG A 84 -11.36 -3.83 3.24
CA ARG A 84 -11.79 -2.97 2.14
C ARG A 84 -13.20 -2.42 2.37
N LYS A 85 -14.13 -3.20 2.91
CA LYS A 85 -15.48 -2.72 3.26
C LYS A 85 -15.38 -1.53 4.21
N VAL A 86 -14.58 -1.62 5.27
CA VAL A 86 -14.41 -0.52 6.23
C VAL A 86 -13.76 0.71 5.58
N ILE A 87 -12.65 0.51 4.85
CA ILE A 87 -11.82 1.62 4.35
C ILE A 87 -12.39 2.28 3.09
N GLN A 88 -12.99 1.50 2.17
CA GLN A 88 -13.52 2.02 0.92
C GLN A 88 -14.90 2.63 1.15
N GLY A 89 -15.09 3.87 0.72
CA GLY A 89 -16.36 4.57 0.79
C GLY A 89 -16.19 6.00 1.31
N ARG A 90 -17.30 6.60 1.72
CA ARG A 90 -17.30 7.92 2.38
C ARG A 90 -16.60 7.82 3.74
N SER A 91 -16.09 8.96 4.22
CA SER A 91 -15.51 9.05 5.56
C SER A 91 -16.52 8.58 6.61
N LEU A 92 -16.05 7.81 7.58
CA LEU A 92 -16.85 7.35 8.73
C LEU A 92 -16.74 8.31 9.93
N VAL A 93 -15.91 9.36 9.82
CA VAL A 93 -15.75 10.37 10.86
C VAL A 93 -17.02 11.21 10.95
N LEU A 94 -17.56 11.31 12.16
CA LEU A 94 -18.63 12.26 12.48
C LEU A 94 -17.99 13.64 12.61
N GLN A 95 -18.31 14.56 11.70
CA GLN A 95 -18.02 15.96 11.96
C GLN A 95 -19.03 16.46 13.00
N PRO A 96 -18.60 17.16 14.06
CA PRO A 96 -19.54 17.84 14.94
C PRO A 96 -20.36 18.83 14.11
N ASP A 97 -21.65 18.94 14.41
CA ASP A 97 -22.49 20.00 13.86
C ASP A 97 -21.91 21.33 14.37
N ASP A 98 -21.17 22.04 13.52
CA ASP A 98 -20.80 23.42 13.78
C ASP A 98 -22.10 24.25 13.73
N GLU A 99 -22.69 24.50 14.90
CA GLU A 99 -23.64 25.58 15.13
C GLU A 99 -22.88 26.90 14.96
N ASP A 100 -22.70 27.38 13.73
CA ASP A 100 -22.76 28.79 13.36
C ASP A 100 -22.40 29.01 11.87
N ASP A 101 -23.18 29.89 11.24
CA ASP A 101 -22.94 30.65 9.99
C ASP A 101 -23.25 30.02 8.61
N GLU A 102 -24.38 30.51 8.07
CA GLU A 102 -24.59 31.04 6.71
C GLU A 102 -24.14 30.17 5.51
N ALA A 103 -25.16 29.58 4.88
CA ALA A 103 -25.23 29.29 3.45
C ALA A 103 -23.99 28.66 2.79
N ASN A 104 -23.66 27.42 3.18
CA ASN A 104 -22.86 26.56 2.32
C ASN A 104 -23.45 25.14 2.28
N ASP A 105 -23.69 24.65 1.06
CA ASP A 105 -24.46 23.46 0.69
C ASP A 105 -23.67 22.16 0.95
N SER A 106 -23.04 22.06 2.13
CA SER A 106 -22.05 21.04 2.48
C SER A 106 -22.43 20.23 3.73
N GLN A 107 -23.72 20.00 3.99
CA GLN A 107 -24.14 19.00 4.98
C GLN A 107 -24.15 17.59 4.34
N PRO A 108 -23.20 16.69 4.65
CA PRO A 108 -23.04 15.43 3.90
C PRO A 108 -24.06 14.34 4.27
N TRP A 109 -24.74 14.49 5.41
CA TRP A 109 -25.63 13.47 5.98
C TRP A 109 -27.12 13.71 5.67
N VAL A 110 -27.51 14.96 5.38
CA VAL A 110 -28.93 15.36 5.28
C VAL A 110 -29.57 14.94 3.94
N ASN A 111 -28.76 14.67 2.91
CA ASN A 111 -29.22 14.20 1.59
C ASN A 111 -28.80 12.75 1.28
N MET A 112 -28.59 11.91 2.30
CA MET A 112 -28.15 10.54 2.05
C MET A 112 -29.34 9.58 1.88
N THR A 113 -29.29 8.76 0.83
CA THR A 113 -30.29 7.71 0.62
C THR A 113 -30.25 6.69 1.76
N GLU A 114 -31.39 6.05 2.05
CA GLU A 114 -31.47 4.96 3.05
C GLU A 114 -30.39 3.89 2.82
N ARG A 115 -30.08 3.61 1.55
CA ARG A 115 -29.02 2.67 1.15
C ARG A 115 -27.62 3.13 1.58
N GLY A 116 -27.34 4.42 1.52
CA GLY A 116 -26.07 4.99 1.99
C GLY A 116 -25.97 4.96 3.51
N GLN A 117 -27.08 5.20 4.22
CA GLN A 117 -27.13 5.10 5.68
C GLN A 117 -26.88 3.67 6.14
N GLN A 118 -27.53 2.71 5.49
CA GLN A 118 -27.31 1.30 5.76
C GLN A 118 -25.85 0.89 5.48
N ASP A 119 -25.24 1.35 4.38
CA ASP A 119 -23.83 1.09 4.08
C ASP A 119 -22.88 1.60 5.17
N LEU A 120 -23.12 2.80 5.73
CA LEU A 120 -22.32 3.32 6.84
C LEU A 120 -22.41 2.43 8.08
N LEU A 121 -23.63 2.04 8.47
CA LEU A 121 -23.86 1.16 9.62
C LEU A 121 -23.17 -0.21 9.42
N ASP A 122 -23.35 -0.78 8.23
CA ASP A 122 -22.75 -2.03 7.78
C ASP A 122 -21.21 -2.03 7.84
N ARG A 123 -20.59 -0.86 7.64
CA ARG A 123 -19.15 -0.66 7.70
C ARG A 123 -18.68 -0.52 9.14
N ILE A 124 -19.41 0.22 9.97
CA ILE A 124 -19.12 0.38 11.40
C ILE A 124 -19.23 -0.97 12.12
N GLU A 125 -20.26 -1.76 11.82
CA GLU A 125 -20.47 -3.10 12.39
C GLU A 125 -19.34 -4.09 12.03
N ALA A 126 -18.68 -3.89 10.90
CA ALA A 126 -17.57 -4.75 10.47
C ALA A 126 -16.25 -4.49 11.21
N ILE A 127 -16.09 -3.34 11.89
CA ILE A 127 -14.84 -2.92 12.53
C ILE A 127 -14.31 -3.93 13.57
N PRO A 128 -15.13 -4.43 14.52
CA PRO A 128 -14.64 -5.38 15.53
C PRO A 128 -14.13 -6.68 14.90
N GLY A 129 -14.82 -7.19 13.88
CA GLY A 129 -14.39 -8.40 13.16
C GLY A 129 -13.07 -8.21 12.42
N VAL A 130 -12.81 -7.02 11.87
CA VAL A 130 -11.51 -6.69 11.27
C VAL A 130 -10.41 -6.61 12.34
N GLN A 131 -10.67 -5.96 13.47
CA GLN A 131 -9.71 -5.87 14.57
C GLN A 131 -9.32 -7.25 15.10
N ASP A 132 -10.28 -8.16 15.25
CA ASP A 132 -10.03 -9.53 15.68
C ASP A 132 -9.23 -10.32 14.64
N GLY A 133 -9.57 -10.17 13.35
CA GLY A 133 -8.85 -10.81 12.25
C GLY A 133 -7.39 -10.33 12.15
N MET A 134 -7.17 -9.02 12.29
CA MET A 134 -5.82 -8.45 12.33
C MET A 134 -5.05 -8.90 13.56
N SER A 135 -5.69 -8.98 14.72
CA SER A 135 -5.06 -9.46 15.97
C SER A 135 -4.47 -10.86 15.86
N ARG A 136 -5.08 -11.72 15.02
CA ARG A 136 -4.61 -13.09 14.77
C ARG A 136 -3.38 -13.12 13.85
N LEU A 137 -3.20 -12.09 13.01
CA LEU A 137 -2.02 -11.95 12.18
C LEU A 137 -0.88 -11.32 12.98
N ASP A 138 -1.12 -10.14 13.53
CA ASP A 138 -0.17 -9.42 14.35
C ASP A 138 -0.86 -8.34 15.19
N LYS A 139 -0.41 -8.18 16.44
CA LYS A 139 -0.99 -7.20 17.36
C LYS A 139 -0.76 -5.76 16.90
N SER A 140 0.42 -5.43 16.36
CA SER A 140 0.73 -4.07 15.93
C SER A 140 -0.16 -3.62 14.76
N LEU A 141 -0.52 -4.55 13.86
CA LEU A 141 -1.46 -4.26 12.77
C LEU A 141 -2.85 -3.89 13.30
N LYS A 142 -3.34 -4.63 14.30
CA LYS A 142 -4.59 -4.28 15.00
C LYS A 142 -4.48 -2.90 15.64
N ASP A 143 -3.37 -2.61 16.30
CA ASP A 143 -3.18 -1.34 17.02
C ASP A 143 -3.19 -0.16 16.04
N VAL A 144 -2.45 -0.27 14.92
CA VAL A 144 -2.47 0.74 13.84
C VAL A 144 -3.87 0.90 13.24
N PHE A 145 -4.56 -0.20 12.95
CA PHE A 145 -5.93 -0.13 12.43
C PHE A 145 -6.89 0.54 13.43
N SER A 146 -6.78 0.20 14.71
CA SER A 146 -7.64 0.73 15.77
C SER A 146 -7.43 2.22 16.01
N ALA A 147 -6.18 2.70 15.87
CA ALA A 147 -5.82 4.10 16.05
C ALA A 147 -6.48 5.04 15.01
N TYR A 148 -6.81 4.53 13.82
CA TYR A 148 -7.32 5.35 12.71
C TYR A 148 -8.71 4.96 12.21
N PHE A 149 -9.07 3.68 12.32
CA PHE A 149 -10.34 3.13 11.80
C PHE A 149 -11.18 2.48 12.90
N GLY A 150 -10.71 2.48 14.15
CA GLY A 150 -11.46 1.95 15.29
C GLY A 150 -12.61 2.86 15.70
N ILE A 151 -13.62 2.28 16.37
CA ILE A 151 -14.81 3.03 16.84
C ILE A 151 -14.42 4.26 17.68
N GLN A 152 -13.39 4.14 18.52
CA GLN A 152 -12.88 5.25 19.32
C GLN A 152 -12.27 6.36 18.47
N ALA A 153 -11.51 6.00 17.43
CA ALA A 153 -10.91 6.97 16.50
C ALA A 153 -11.98 7.72 15.70
N LEU A 154 -13.02 7.00 15.26
CA LEU A 154 -14.16 7.59 14.57
C LEU A 154 -14.93 8.57 15.47
N GLY A 155 -15.18 8.20 16.72
CA GLY A 155 -15.84 9.08 17.70
C GLY A 155 -15.00 10.30 18.09
N ALA A 156 -13.67 10.19 18.01
CA ALA A 156 -12.75 11.30 18.23
C ALA A 156 -12.51 12.16 16.97
N GLY A 157 -13.16 11.84 15.85
CA GLY A 157 -13.01 12.56 14.59
C GLY A 157 -11.65 12.43 13.91
N ILE A 158 -10.90 11.36 14.21
CA ILE A 158 -9.56 11.15 13.65
C ILE A 158 -9.69 10.70 12.20
N GLU A 159 -9.19 11.51 11.26
CA GLU A 159 -9.10 11.10 9.87
C GLU A 159 -7.87 10.21 9.62
N PRO A 160 -8.05 9.05 8.95
CA PRO A 160 -6.95 8.17 8.62
C PRO A 160 -6.02 8.79 7.56
N PRO A 161 -4.70 8.86 7.80
CA PRO A 161 -3.73 9.25 6.77
C PRO A 161 -3.83 8.39 5.51
N ALA A 162 -3.73 9.01 4.33
CA ALA A 162 -3.86 8.33 3.04
C ALA A 162 -2.87 7.17 2.82
N VAL A 163 -1.74 7.16 3.54
CA VAL A 163 -0.76 6.06 3.51
C VAL A 163 -1.34 4.79 4.13
N TYR A 164 -2.07 4.89 5.24
CA TYR A 164 -2.66 3.73 5.90
C TYR A 164 -3.86 3.18 5.13
N CYS A 165 -4.62 4.04 4.44
CA CYS A 165 -5.64 3.58 3.50
C CYS A 165 -5.03 2.75 2.36
N ARG A 166 -3.90 3.18 1.80
CA ARG A 166 -3.21 2.44 0.71
C ARG A 166 -2.54 1.15 1.19
N LEU A 167 -1.99 1.15 2.40
CA LEU A 167 -1.33 -0.02 2.97
C LEU A 167 -2.28 -1.21 3.14
N LEU A 168 -3.55 -0.93 3.49
CA LEU A 168 -4.52 -1.93 3.92
C LEU A 168 -5.48 -2.43 2.82
N ILE A 169 -5.46 -1.83 1.63
CA ILE A 169 -6.33 -2.19 0.48
C ILE A 169 -5.65 -3.19 -0.46
#